data_AF-A0A8T6PDU8-F1
#
_entry.id   AF-A0A8T6PDU8-F1
#
_cell.length_a   1.000
_cell.length_b   1.000
_cell.length_c   1.000
_cell.angle_alpha   90.00
_cell.angle_beta   90.00
_cell.angle_gamma   90.00
#
_symmetry.space_group_name_H-M   'P 1'
#
loop_
_entity.id
_entity.type
_entity.pdbx_description
1 polymer ?
#
loop_
_entity_poly.entity_id
_entity_poly.type
_entity_poly.pdbx_seq_one_letter_code
_entity_poly.pdbx_strand_id
1 'polypeptide(L)'
;MSENLDAVIGEAWKAHREGDNENAHARFQEILQQEPEHTDALYGLGLVLKANGDANGARGTFERLHDILNKLIDDADLDDANRFRMEARMVKQQLEILANDTQ
;
A
#
# COMPACT_ATOMS: atom_id res chain seq x y z
N MET A 1 -7.37 20.51 8.58
CA MET A 1 -6.96 19.54 9.63
C MET A 1 -6.26 18.39 8.93
N SER A 2 -5.13 18.68 8.28
CA SER A 2 -4.46 17.74 7.35
C SER A 2 -3.00 17.47 7.74
N GLU A 3 -2.53 18.05 8.85
CA GLU A 3 -1.11 18.10 9.24
C GLU A 3 -0.61 16.85 10.01
N ASN A 4 -1.36 15.74 10.03
CA ASN A 4 -0.96 14.57 10.83
C ASN A 4 -0.83 13.26 10.05
N LEU A 5 -1.07 13.23 8.73
CA LEU A 5 -0.98 11.98 7.95
C LEU A 5 0.46 11.44 7.90
N ASP A 6 1.47 12.32 7.82
CA ASP A 6 2.88 11.94 7.91
C ASP A 6 3.27 11.35 9.28
N ALA A 7 2.62 11.78 10.36
CA ALA A 7 2.82 11.17 11.67
C ALA A 7 2.12 9.80 11.74
N VAL A 8 0.88 9.72 11.25
CA VAL A 8 0.07 8.50 11.24
C VAL A 8 0.73 7.42 10.37
N ILE A 9 1.31 7.76 9.21
CA ILE A 9 2.03 6.79 8.37
C ILE A 9 3.27 6.26 9.09
N GLY A 10 3.98 7.12 9.82
CA GLY A 10 5.13 6.72 10.64
C GLY A 10 4.74 5.75 11.75
N GLU A 11 3.62 6.01 12.44
CA GLU A 11 3.04 5.12 13.44
C GLU A 11 2.57 3.79 12.83
N ALA A 12 1.92 3.82 11.67
CA ALA A 12 1.45 2.63 10.96
C ALA A 12 2.62 1.70 10.60
N TRP A 13 3.69 2.27 10.03
CA TRP A 13 4.90 1.52 9.71
C TRP A 13 5.62 1.00 10.95
N LYS A 14 5.60 1.75 12.05
CA LYS A 14 6.16 1.29 13.32
C LYS A 14 5.38 0.09 13.84
N ALA A 15 4.05 0.18 13.92
CA ALA A 15 3.20 -0.91 14.36
C ALA A 15 3.41 -2.18 13.53
N HIS A 16 3.47 -2.06 12.19
CA HIS A 16 3.75 -3.21 11.32
C HIS A 16 5.12 -3.86 11.61
N ARG A 17 6.16 -3.06 11.84
CA ARG A 17 7.50 -3.57 12.23
C ARG A 17 7.51 -4.25 13.59
N GLU A 18 6.65 -3.81 14.51
CA GLU A 18 6.48 -4.42 15.82
C GLU A 18 5.63 -5.71 15.76
N GLY A 19 5.09 -6.06 14.58
CA GLY A 19 4.17 -7.18 14.41
C GLY A 19 2.73 -6.88 14.83
N ASP A 20 2.45 -5.64 15.23
CA ASP A 20 1.12 -5.16 15.61
C ASP A 20 0.35 -4.78 14.34
N ASN A 21 -0.01 -5.81 13.57
CA ASN A 21 -0.72 -5.67 12.31
C ASN A 21 -2.12 -5.08 12.49
N GLU A 22 -2.76 -5.27 13.65
CA GLU A 22 -4.07 -4.69 13.94
C GLU A 22 -4.01 -3.16 14.05
N ASN A 23 -3.06 -2.59 14.81
CA ASN A 23 -2.88 -1.14 14.81
C ASN A 23 -2.42 -0.64 13.46
N ALA A 24 -1.48 -1.32 12.81
CA ALA A 24 -1.01 -0.92 11.48
C ALA A 24 -2.18 -0.81 10.49
N HIS A 25 -3.08 -1.80 10.49
CA HIS A 25 -4.30 -1.78 9.68
C HIS A 25 -5.15 -0.54 9.96
N ALA A 26 -5.47 -0.28 11.22
CA ALA A 26 -6.30 0.86 11.61
C ALA A 26 -5.67 2.20 11.18
N ARG A 27 -4.36 2.35 11.35
CA ARG A 27 -3.63 3.57 10.97
C ARG A 27 -3.55 3.77 9.46
N PHE A 28 -3.29 2.72 8.68
CA PHE A 28 -3.34 2.82 7.23
C PHE A 28 -4.75 3.14 6.74
N GLN A 29 -5.80 2.55 7.33
CA GLN A 29 -7.19 2.90 6.99
C GLN A 29 -7.55 4.34 7.35
N GLU A 30 -7.04 4.89 8.45
CA GLU A 30 -7.24 6.30 8.81
C GLU A 30 -6.69 7.23 7.73
N ILE A 31 -5.50 6.93 7.20
CA ILE A 31 -4.92 7.69 6.09
C ILE A 31 -5.79 7.55 4.84
N LEU A 32 -6.22 6.34 4.49
CA LEU A 32 -7.04 6.09 3.31
C LEU A 32 -8.45 6.69 3.38
N GLN A 33 -8.95 6.99 4.58
CA GLN A 33 -10.20 7.73 4.75
C GLN A 33 -10.04 9.20 4.37
N GLN A 34 -8.84 9.77 4.55
CA GLN A 34 -8.53 11.15 4.19
C GLN A 34 -8.03 11.25 2.75
N GLU A 35 -7.11 10.37 2.38
CA GLU A 35 -6.46 10.27 1.09
C GLU A 35 -6.63 8.86 0.51
N PRO A 36 -7.75 8.58 -0.19
CA PRO A 36 -8.08 7.24 -0.67
C PRO A 36 -7.15 6.73 -1.78
N GLU A 37 -6.31 7.60 -2.34
CA GLU A 37 -5.32 7.30 -3.37
C GLU A 37 -3.87 7.35 -2.83
N HIS A 38 -3.68 7.45 -1.51
CA HIS A 38 -2.35 7.51 -0.90
C HIS A 38 -1.59 6.19 -1.13
N THR A 39 -0.51 6.25 -1.92
CA THR A 39 0.21 5.06 -2.40
C THR A 39 0.90 4.30 -1.26
N ASP A 40 1.63 4.97 -0.37
CA ASP A 40 2.27 4.32 0.79
C ASP A 40 1.26 3.63 1.73
N ALA A 41 0.11 4.26 2.00
CA ALA A 41 -0.90 3.69 2.88
C ALA A 41 -1.59 2.46 2.27
N LEU A 42 -1.89 2.50 0.96
CA LEU A 42 -2.38 1.33 0.22
C LEU A 42 -1.34 0.20 0.23
N TYR A 43 -0.06 0.53 0.05
CA TYR A 43 1.01 -0.45 0.05
C TYR A 43 1.15 -1.13 1.43
N GLY A 44 1.21 -0.33 2.48
CA GLY A 44 1.27 -0.78 3.86
C GLY A 44 0.06 -1.63 4.24
N LEU A 45 -1.14 -1.23 3.85
CA LEU A 45 -2.37 -2.00 4.06
C LEU A 45 -2.30 -3.38 3.38
N GLY A 46 -1.83 -3.44 2.13
CA GLY A 46 -1.67 -4.72 1.42
C GLY A 46 -0.68 -5.66 2.12
N LEU A 47 0.43 -5.13 2.65
CA LEU A 47 1.40 -5.91 3.42
C LEU A 47 0.82 -6.43 4.74
N VAL A 48 0.07 -5.59 5.45
CA VAL A 48 -0.59 -5.94 6.70
C VAL A 48 -1.65 -7.03 6.48
N LEU A 49 -2.48 -6.90 5.45
CA LEU A 49 -3.48 -7.91 5.08
C LEU A 49 -2.82 -9.25 4.75
N LYS A 50 -1.73 -9.22 3.99
CA LYS A 50 -0.94 -10.42 3.68
C LYS A 50 -0.36 -11.05 4.96
N ALA A 51 0.19 -10.24 5.86
CA ALA A 51 0.75 -10.72 7.13
C ALA A 51 -0.33 -11.30 8.06
N ASN A 52 -1.57 -10.81 7.96
CA ASN A 52 -2.73 -11.36 8.67
C ASN A 52 -3.34 -12.60 8.01
N GLY A 53 -2.78 -13.08 6.90
CA GLY A 53 -3.29 -14.23 6.14
C GLY A 53 -4.48 -13.92 5.24
N ASP A 54 -4.89 -12.66 5.14
CA ASP A 54 -5.96 -12.22 4.24
C ASP A 54 -5.41 -11.95 2.84
N ALA A 55 -5.01 -13.03 2.16
CA ALA A 55 -4.40 -12.95 0.83
C ALA A 55 -5.35 -12.32 -0.20
N ASN A 56 -6.66 -12.53 -0.06
CA ASN A 56 -7.68 -11.97 -0.95
C ASN A 56 -7.77 -10.44 -0.83
N GLY A 57 -7.89 -9.90 0.39
CA GLY A 57 -7.92 -8.44 0.58
C GLY A 57 -6.57 -7.81 0.29
N ALA A 58 -5.46 -8.48 0.60
CA ALA A 58 -4.12 -8.03 0.21
C ALA A 58 -4.02 -7.86 -1.31
N ARG A 59 -4.46 -8.89 -2.06
CA ARG A 59 -4.48 -8.87 -3.52
C ARG A 59 -5.33 -7.72 -4.05
N GLY A 60 -6.57 -7.57 -3.59
CA GLY A 60 -7.45 -6.49 -4.04
C GLY A 60 -6.87 -5.10 -3.74
N THR A 61 -6.19 -4.94 -2.61
CA THR A 61 -5.53 -3.69 -2.23
C THR A 61 -4.33 -3.39 -3.14
N PHE A 62 -3.49 -4.38 -3.41
CA PHE A 62 -2.36 -4.24 -4.33
C PHE A 62 -2.80 -4.03 -5.78
N GLU A 63 -3.88 -4.67 -6.24
CA GLU A 63 -4.43 -4.45 -7.59
C GLU A 63 -4.90 -2.99 -7.75
N ARG A 64 -5.60 -2.44 -6.75
CA ARG A 64 -6.01 -1.03 -6.75
C ARG A 64 -4.81 -0.09 -6.75
N LEU A 65 -3.79 -0.36 -5.93
CA LEU A 65 -2.57 0.45 -5.89
C LEU A 65 -1.83 0.41 -7.23
N HIS A 66 -1.74 -0.76 -7.86
CA HIS A 66 -1.11 -0.91 -9.16
C HIS A 66 -1.82 -0.06 -10.23
N ASP A 67 -3.15 -0.03 -10.24
CA ASP A 67 -3.94 0.79 -11.15
C ASP A 67 -3.68 2.29 -10.94
N ILE A 68 -3.70 2.76 -9.69
CA ILE A 68 -3.40 4.15 -9.33
C ILE A 68 -1.98 4.52 -9.79
N LEU A 69 -0.98 3.69 -9.50
CA LEU A 69 0.40 3.94 -9.91
C LEU A 69 0.54 3.99 -11.43
N ASN A 70 -0.11 3.09 -12.18
CA ASN A 70 -0.09 3.14 -13.65
C ASN A 70 -0.71 4.44 -14.17
N LYS A 71 -1.83 4.88 -13.59
CA LYS A 71 -2.46 6.15 -13.96
C LYS A 71 -1.53 7.34 -13.66
N LEU A 72 -0.86 7.35 -12.51
CA LEU A 72 0.12 8.38 -12.16
C LEU A 72 1.33 8.35 -13.10
N ILE A 73 1.79 7.17 -13.54
CA ILE A 73 2.89 7.02 -14.51
C ILE A 73 2.49 7.57 -15.88
N ASP A 74 1.26 7.36 -16.31
CA ASP A 74 0.74 7.84 -17.60
C ASP A 74 0.60 9.37 -17.63
N ASP A 75 0.23 9.97 -16.50
CA ASP A 75 0.04 11.42 -16.35
C ASP A 75 1.35 12.17 -16.01
N ALA A 76 2.39 11.48 -15.52
CA ALA A 76 3.63 12.07 -15.05
C ALA A 76 4.70 12.27 -16.15
N ASP A 77 5.52 13.32 -15.98
CA ASP A 77 6.77 13.49 -16.74
C ASP A 77 7.82 12.44 -16.29
N LEU A 78 8.90 12.27 -17.07
CA LEU A 78 9.82 11.13 -16.96
C LEU A 78 10.47 10.97 -15.57
N ASP A 79 10.73 12.08 -14.86
CA ASP A 79 11.40 12.08 -13.56
C ASP A 79 10.48 11.61 -12.42
N ASP A 80 9.26 12.13 -12.34
CA ASP A 80 8.23 11.71 -11.38
C ASP A 80 7.77 10.26 -11.63
N ALA A 81 7.69 9.86 -12.89
CA ALA A 81 7.29 8.51 -13.27
C ALA A 81 8.27 7.43 -12.77
N ASN A 82 9.56 7.75 -12.56
CA ASN A 82 10.55 6.76 -12.17
C ASN A 82 10.30 6.20 -10.77
N ARG A 83 9.85 7.05 -9.83
CA ARG A 83 9.42 6.63 -8.48
C ARG A 83 8.24 5.68 -8.57
N PHE A 84 7.17 6.09 -9.26
CA PHE A 84 5.95 5.29 -9.36
C PHE A 84 6.15 3.97 -10.10
N ARG A 85 7.03 3.93 -11.13
CA ARG A 85 7.40 2.68 -11.81
C ARG A 85 8.08 1.69 -10.87
N MET A 86 8.95 2.16 -9.98
CA MET A 86 9.60 1.31 -8.99
C MET A 86 8.57 0.75 -8.00
N GLU A 87 7.67 1.59 -7.49
CA GLU A 87 6.56 1.16 -6.64
C GLU A 87 5.66 0.13 -7.34
N ALA A 88 5.26 0.39 -8.59
CA ALA A 88 4.41 -0.49 -9.37
C ALA A 88 5.05 -1.86 -9.60
N ARG A 89 6.37 -1.91 -9.79
CA ARG A 89 7.12 -3.17 -9.90
C ARG A 89 7.11 -3.95 -8.59
N MET A 90 7.28 -3.29 -7.45
CA MET A 90 7.23 -3.95 -6.14
C MET A 90 5.83 -4.51 -5.86
N VAL A 91 4.78 -3.73 -6.18
CA VAL A 91 3.38 -4.17 -6.04
C VAL A 91 3.09 -5.38 -6.91
N LYS A 92 3.54 -5.35 -8.18
CA LYS A 92 3.39 -6.49 -9.10
C LYS A 92 4.04 -7.76 -8.54
N GLN A 93 5.24 -7.64 -7.97
CA GLN A 93 5.91 -8.79 -7.34
C GLN A 93 5.10 -9.35 -6.17
N GLN A 94 4.49 -8.50 -5.33
CA GLN A 94 3.62 -8.98 -4.25
C GLN A 94 2.37 -9.70 -4.78
N LEU A 95 1.76 -9.19 -5.86
CA LEU A 95 0.64 -9.84 -6.53
C LEU A 95 0.99 -11.22 -7.07
N GLU A 96 2.18 -11.38 -7.67
CA GLU A 96 2.67 -12.68 -8.15
C GLU A 96 2.90 -13.66 -7.00
N ILE A 97 3.46 -13.20 -5.88
CA ILE A 97 3.63 -14.02 -4.67
C ILE A 97 2.27 -14.48 -4.15
N LEU A 98 1.30 -13.57 -4.01
CA LEU A 98 -0.04 -13.89 -3.53
C LEU A 98 -0.79 -14.83 -4.47
N ALA A 99 -0.58 -14.73 -5.79
CA ALA A 99 -1.16 -15.64 -6.76
C ALA A 99 -0.60 -17.07 -6.65
N ASN A 100 0.69 -17.19 -6.33
CA ASN A 100 1.37 -18.48 -6.18
C ASN A 100 1.12 -19.16 -4.83
N ASP A 101 0.81 -18.40 -3.77
CA ASP A 101 0.50 -18.94 -2.43
C ASP A 101 -0.87 -19.65 -2.37
N THR A 102 -1.73 -19.44 -3.37
CA THR A 102 -3.05 -20.09 -3.48
C THR A 102 -3.04 -21.55 -3.99
N GLN A 103 -1.87 -22.22 -4.05
CA GLN A 103 -1.73 -23.60 -4.56
C GLN A 103 -1.63 -24.67 -3.46
#